data_AF-A0ABD4XF43-F1
#
_entry.id   AF-A0ABD4XF43-F1
#
_cell.length_a   1.000
_cell.length_b   1.000
_cell.length_c   1.000
_cell.angle_alpha   90.00
_cell.angle_beta   90.00
_cell.angle_gamma   90.00
#
_symmetry.space_group_name_H-M   'P 1'
#
loop_
_entity.id
_entity.type
_entity.pdbx_description
1 polymer ?
#
loop_
_entity_poly.entity_id
_entity_poly.type
_entity_poly.pdbx_seq_one_letter_code
_entity_poly.pdbx_strand_id
1 'polypeptide(L)'
;MASLSPLEASWMDSMAEAIMARLQSVPEKREYDRSDIVELVEAADGKGFSVSKFCVGCFLGYSKDKLETELTSRLGPGGTGVMRFKSDRDAYLDVLEEMGLLDAMTLAVNTRPVWTDLLRERLRFGRGSAIQGQQRGRELEDFVEAIIQEVFGNAYEARCTFKGANGEAKCDFAIPSKLTPLILIEAKGYGATGSKMSDIIGDVDAIIGAKRHDASLLLFTDGLTWKSRANDLRKLVQRQNDGRITRIYTKQMREIFQAELEILKGEYGL
;
A
#
# COMPACT_ATOMS: atom_id res chain seq x y z
N MET A 1 38.39 9.50 -10.01
CA MET A 1 37.27 9.77 -9.08
C MET A 1 36.95 11.27 -8.88
N ALA A 2 37.68 12.20 -9.49
CA ALA A 2 37.57 13.64 -9.20
C ALA A 2 36.57 14.43 -10.08
N SER A 3 35.64 13.79 -10.81
CA SER A 3 34.68 14.51 -11.67
C SER A 3 33.28 13.87 -11.69
N LEU A 4 32.84 13.35 -10.55
CA LEU A 4 31.43 12.98 -10.37
C LEU A 4 30.76 14.13 -9.61
N SER A 5 30.02 14.97 -10.33
CA SER A 5 29.11 15.95 -9.74
C SER A 5 27.68 15.39 -9.77
N PRO A 6 26.87 15.59 -8.72
CA PRO A 6 25.46 15.24 -8.77
C PRO A 6 24.75 15.96 -9.92
N LEU A 7 23.92 15.24 -10.66
CA LEU A 7 22.89 15.86 -11.50
C LEU A 7 21.82 16.40 -10.56
N GLU A 8 21.82 17.71 -10.30
CA GLU A 8 20.76 18.37 -9.56
C GLU A 8 19.51 18.43 -10.45
N ALA A 9 18.51 17.59 -10.13
CA ALA A 9 17.19 17.69 -10.70
C ALA A 9 16.32 18.56 -9.78
N SER A 10 15.66 19.58 -10.35
CA SER A 10 14.66 20.35 -9.62
C SER A 10 13.51 19.44 -9.21
N TRP A 11 13.10 19.52 -7.94
CA TRP A 11 11.90 18.85 -7.44
C TRP A 11 10.62 19.63 -7.79
N MET A 12 10.75 20.92 -8.13
CA MET A 12 9.64 21.77 -8.58
C MET A 12 9.34 21.48 -10.04
N ASP A 13 8.24 20.76 -10.28
CA ASP A 13 7.57 20.68 -11.56
C ASP A 13 6.33 21.59 -11.59
N SER A 14 5.67 21.68 -12.75
CA SER A 14 4.46 22.51 -12.89
C SER A 14 3.31 22.12 -11.95
N MET A 15 3.28 20.88 -11.44
CA MET A 15 2.28 20.43 -10.46
C MET A 15 2.65 20.94 -9.07
N ALA A 16 3.91 20.81 -8.67
CA ALA A 16 4.41 21.33 -7.40
C ALA A 16 4.23 22.85 -7.30
N GLU A 17 4.50 23.58 -8.38
CA GLU A 17 4.26 25.03 -8.48
C GLU A 17 2.77 25.36 -8.27
N ALA A 18 1.86 24.63 -8.92
CA ALA A 18 0.43 24.83 -8.76
C ALA A 18 -0.07 24.52 -7.34
N ILE A 19 0.47 23.48 -6.70
CA ILE A 19 0.18 23.13 -5.30
C ILE A 19 0.65 24.25 -4.37
N MET A 20 1.88 24.74 -4.55
CA MET A 20 2.42 25.84 -3.74
C MET A 20 1.59 27.12 -3.89
N ALA A 21 1.23 27.49 -5.13
CA ALA A 21 0.38 28.64 -5.39
C ALA A 21 -1.00 28.48 -4.72
N ARG A 22 -1.56 27.27 -4.74
CA ARG A 22 -2.85 26.98 -4.09
C ARG A 22 -2.74 27.07 -2.57
N LEU A 23 -1.71 26.52 -1.95
CA LEU A 23 -1.48 26.62 -0.50
C LEU A 23 -1.27 28.07 -0.07
N GLN A 24 -0.53 28.86 -0.84
CA GLN A 24 -0.32 30.30 -0.57
C GLN A 24 -1.60 31.13 -0.71
N SER A 25 -2.60 30.64 -1.45
CA SER A 25 -3.89 31.31 -1.58
C SER A 25 -4.84 31.07 -0.40
N VAL A 26 -4.52 30.12 0.49
CA VAL A 26 -5.35 29.85 1.68
C VAL A 26 -5.20 31.02 2.66
N PRO A 27 -6.29 31.71 3.02
CA PRO A 27 -6.22 32.86 3.91
C PRO A 27 -5.83 32.43 5.32
N GLU A 28 -5.00 33.21 6.02
CA GLU A 28 -4.66 32.94 7.42
C GLU A 28 -5.85 33.29 8.33
N LYS A 29 -6.44 32.27 8.96
CA LYS A 29 -7.61 32.42 9.86
C LYS A 29 -7.36 31.76 11.21
N ARG A 30 -7.99 32.30 12.26
CA ARG A 30 -7.92 31.70 13.61
C ARG A 30 -8.61 30.34 13.66
N GLU A 31 -9.72 30.21 12.94
CA GLU A 31 -10.55 29.01 12.82
C GLU A 31 -11.06 28.95 11.38
N TYR A 32 -11.17 27.73 10.84
CA TYR A 32 -11.70 27.47 9.50
C TYR A 32 -13.08 26.83 9.60
N ASP A 33 -13.93 27.10 8.61
CA ASP A 33 -15.27 26.52 8.50
C ASP A 33 -15.49 25.82 7.15
N ARG A 34 -16.69 25.28 6.92
CA ARG A 34 -17.03 24.55 5.69
C ARG A 34 -16.82 25.37 4.42
N SER A 35 -17.00 26.69 4.48
CA SER A 35 -16.77 27.56 3.32
C SER A 35 -15.30 27.56 2.91
N ASP A 36 -14.37 27.38 3.85
CA ASP A 36 -12.95 27.25 3.56
C ASP A 36 -12.60 25.93 2.87
N ILE A 37 -13.25 24.83 3.24
CA ILE A 37 -13.09 23.55 2.52
C ILE A 37 -13.59 23.71 1.09
N VAL A 38 -14.75 24.35 0.93
CA VAL A 38 -15.29 24.68 -0.39
C VAL A 38 -14.27 25.48 -1.19
N GLU A 39 -13.76 26.59 -0.65
CA GLU A 39 -12.81 27.45 -1.33
C GLU A 39 -11.51 26.73 -1.67
N LEU A 40 -11.03 25.81 -0.82
CA LEU A 40 -9.85 24.98 -1.05
C LEU A 40 -10.06 23.95 -2.16
N VAL A 41 -11.21 23.27 -2.16
CA VAL A 41 -11.49 22.11 -3.03
C VAL A 41 -12.04 22.51 -4.40
N GLU A 42 -12.81 23.60 -4.46
CA GLU A 42 -13.47 24.06 -5.68
C GLU A 42 -12.45 24.35 -6.79
N ALA A 43 -12.73 23.82 -7.99
CA ALA A 43 -11.87 23.95 -9.14
C ALA A 43 -12.70 23.89 -10.43
N ALA A 44 -12.26 24.64 -11.44
CA ALA A 44 -12.93 24.68 -12.74
C ALA A 44 -12.91 23.32 -13.45
N ASP A 45 -11.76 22.62 -13.38
CA ASP A 45 -11.49 21.37 -14.08
C ASP A 45 -10.88 20.28 -13.18
N GLY A 46 -10.66 19.10 -13.75
CA GLY A 46 -10.07 17.96 -13.03
C GLY A 46 -8.60 18.14 -12.65
N LYS A 47 -7.84 18.98 -13.37
CA LYS A 47 -6.43 19.24 -13.06
C LYS A 47 -6.33 20.12 -11.82
N GLY A 48 -7.08 21.22 -11.78
CA GLY A 48 -7.21 22.07 -10.61
C GLY A 48 -7.74 21.29 -9.40
N PHE A 49 -8.73 20.42 -9.60
CA PHE A 49 -9.24 19.58 -8.52
C PHE A 49 -8.18 18.61 -7.98
N SER A 50 -7.31 18.09 -8.84
CA SER A 50 -6.20 17.23 -8.41
C SER A 50 -5.17 18.00 -7.56
N VAL A 51 -4.91 19.27 -7.89
CA VAL A 51 -4.09 20.18 -7.07
C VAL A 51 -4.73 20.41 -5.70
N SER A 52 -6.03 20.75 -5.67
CA SER A 52 -6.78 20.96 -4.44
C SER A 52 -6.79 19.72 -3.55
N LYS A 53 -7.02 18.54 -4.13
CA LYS A 53 -6.95 17.26 -3.43
C LYS A 53 -5.56 17.00 -2.83
N PHE A 54 -4.50 17.41 -3.51
CA PHE A 54 -3.15 17.33 -2.95
C PHE A 54 -2.99 18.24 -1.72
N CYS A 55 -3.52 19.46 -1.78
CA CYS A 55 -3.50 20.40 -0.65
C CYS A 55 -4.25 19.85 0.57
N VAL A 56 -5.41 19.21 0.36
CA VAL A 56 -6.14 18.47 1.41
C VAL A 56 -5.23 17.41 2.05
N GLY A 57 -4.51 16.63 1.24
CA GLY A 57 -3.54 15.66 1.72
C GLY A 57 -2.42 16.29 2.55
N CYS A 58 -1.92 17.46 2.14
CA CYS A 58 -0.90 18.20 2.89
C CYS A 58 -1.39 18.61 4.29
N PHE A 59 -2.60 19.18 4.41
CA PHE A 59 -3.16 19.55 5.72
C PHE A 59 -3.38 18.32 6.61
N LEU A 60 -3.92 17.23 6.07
CA LEU A 60 -4.16 15.99 6.83
C LEU A 60 -2.87 15.19 7.11
N GLY A 61 -1.73 15.57 6.50
CA GLY A 61 -0.49 14.79 6.56
C GLY A 61 -0.61 13.41 5.92
N TYR A 62 -1.45 13.28 4.89
CA TYR A 62 -1.71 12.04 4.16
C TYR A 62 -0.87 11.98 2.88
N SER A 63 -0.37 10.79 2.55
CA SER A 63 0.14 10.54 1.19
C SER A 63 -1.01 10.52 0.19
N LYS A 64 -0.70 10.67 -1.10
CA LYS A 64 -1.68 10.54 -2.19
C LYS A 64 -2.50 9.25 -2.08
N ASP A 65 -1.84 8.12 -1.87
CA ASP A 65 -2.51 6.81 -1.83
C ASP A 65 -3.35 6.64 -0.55
N LYS A 66 -2.89 7.18 0.58
CA LYS A 66 -3.67 7.16 1.83
C LYS A 66 -4.95 7.99 1.66
N LEU A 67 -4.82 9.21 1.12
CA LEU A 67 -5.97 10.07 0.87
C LEU A 67 -6.97 9.42 -0.10
N GLU A 68 -6.50 8.82 -1.18
CA GLU A 68 -7.35 8.09 -2.13
C GLU A 68 -8.11 6.94 -1.46
N THR A 69 -7.42 6.18 -0.59
CA THR A 69 -8.00 5.05 0.14
C THR A 69 -9.09 5.52 1.11
N GLU A 70 -8.81 6.54 1.92
CA GLU A 70 -9.76 7.10 2.89
C GLU A 70 -11.00 7.65 2.19
N LEU A 71 -10.83 8.45 1.14
CA LEU A 71 -11.94 9.01 0.37
C LEU A 71 -12.77 7.91 -0.30
N THR A 72 -12.13 6.90 -0.91
CA THR A 72 -12.85 5.79 -1.53
C THR A 72 -13.65 4.99 -0.50
N SER A 73 -13.07 4.78 0.69
CA SER A 73 -13.75 4.05 1.76
C SER A 73 -14.97 4.77 2.30
N ARG A 74 -14.90 6.10 2.43
CA ARG A 74 -15.96 6.92 3.03
C ARG A 74 -17.03 7.37 2.03
N LEU A 75 -16.63 7.76 0.81
CA LEU A 75 -17.56 8.19 -0.25
C LEU A 75 -18.26 7.01 -0.93
N GLY A 76 -17.72 5.80 -0.80
CA GLY A 76 -18.24 4.60 -1.44
C GLY A 76 -18.09 4.61 -2.97
N PRO A 77 -18.99 3.92 -3.70
CA PRO A 77 -18.93 3.86 -5.16
C PRO A 77 -19.21 5.23 -5.80
N GLY A 78 -18.53 5.53 -6.92
CA GLY A 78 -18.69 6.80 -7.65
C GLY A 78 -17.40 7.59 -7.85
N GLY A 79 -16.29 7.12 -7.28
CA GLY A 79 -14.97 7.74 -7.42
C GLY A 79 -14.79 8.95 -6.50
N THR A 80 -13.62 9.59 -6.58
CA THR A 80 -13.17 10.63 -5.63
C THR A 80 -12.77 11.93 -6.32
N GLY A 81 -12.99 12.04 -7.63
CA GLY A 81 -12.56 13.17 -8.45
C GLY A 81 -13.61 14.28 -8.57
N VAL A 82 -13.31 15.28 -9.40
CA VAL A 82 -14.14 16.49 -9.59
C VAL A 82 -15.59 16.18 -9.96
N MET A 83 -15.84 15.10 -10.71
CA MET A 83 -17.20 14.70 -11.08
C MET A 83 -18.01 14.25 -9.86
N ARG A 84 -17.41 13.48 -8.94
CA ARG A 84 -18.07 13.08 -7.69
C ARG A 84 -18.41 14.30 -6.85
N PHE A 85 -17.43 15.20 -6.68
CA PHE A 85 -17.62 16.45 -5.94
C PHE A 85 -18.75 17.32 -6.53
N LYS A 86 -18.83 17.43 -7.86
CA LYS A 86 -19.91 18.17 -8.53
C LYS A 86 -21.28 17.49 -8.41
N SER A 87 -21.32 16.16 -8.45
CA SER A 87 -22.59 15.40 -8.38
C SER A 87 -23.17 15.30 -6.98
N ASP A 88 -22.33 15.31 -5.95
CA ASP A 88 -22.69 15.00 -4.57
C ASP A 88 -21.81 15.80 -3.61
N ARG A 89 -21.97 17.12 -3.70
CA ARG A 89 -21.08 18.09 -3.07
C ARG A 89 -21.12 18.01 -1.55
N ASP A 90 -22.30 17.93 -0.98
CA ASP A 90 -22.46 17.91 0.48
C ASP A 90 -21.87 16.65 1.09
N ALA A 91 -22.14 15.46 0.54
CA ALA A 91 -21.53 14.23 1.04
C ALA A 91 -20.00 14.26 0.93
N TYR A 92 -19.45 14.90 -0.11
CA TYR A 92 -18.00 15.05 -0.24
C TYR A 92 -17.43 15.95 0.86
N LEU A 93 -18.07 17.09 1.12
CA LEU A 93 -17.66 18.03 2.17
C LEU A 93 -17.80 17.41 3.56
N ASP A 94 -18.89 16.69 3.83
CA ASP A 94 -19.11 15.97 5.09
C ASP A 94 -17.97 14.98 5.35
N VAL A 95 -17.57 14.20 4.34
CA VAL A 95 -16.43 13.28 4.47
C VAL A 95 -15.13 14.02 4.79
N LEU A 96 -14.87 15.18 4.21
CA LEU A 96 -13.66 15.96 4.51
C LEU A 96 -13.69 16.55 5.93
N GLU A 97 -14.86 16.97 6.41
CA GLU A 97 -15.06 17.41 7.79
C GLU A 97 -14.85 16.26 8.78
N GLU A 98 -15.45 15.09 8.52
CA GLU A 98 -15.28 13.88 9.33
C GLU A 98 -13.84 13.34 9.33
N MET A 99 -13.05 13.69 8.32
CA MET A 99 -11.61 13.41 8.27
C MET A 99 -10.78 14.39 9.10
N GLY A 100 -11.41 15.43 9.67
CA GLY A 100 -10.78 16.44 10.53
C GLY A 100 -10.08 17.56 9.77
N LEU A 101 -10.48 17.84 8.52
CA LEU A 101 -9.78 18.82 7.69
C LEU A 101 -9.78 20.24 8.29
N LEU A 102 -10.89 20.68 8.89
CA LEU A 102 -11.01 22.01 9.50
C LEU A 102 -10.02 22.20 10.65
N ASP A 103 -9.95 21.21 11.55
CA ASP A 103 -9.02 21.21 12.67
C ASP A 103 -7.57 21.18 12.18
N ALA A 104 -7.30 20.38 11.15
CA ALA A 104 -5.97 20.28 10.55
C ALA A 104 -5.53 21.60 9.89
N MET A 105 -6.41 22.28 9.15
CA MET A 105 -6.14 23.60 8.58
C MET A 105 -5.89 24.64 9.68
N THR A 106 -6.77 24.68 10.68
CA THR A 106 -6.67 25.57 11.84
C THR A 106 -5.34 25.39 12.56
N LEU A 107 -4.98 24.13 12.87
CA LEU A 107 -3.73 23.81 13.54
C LEU A 107 -2.53 24.21 12.67
N ALA A 108 -2.51 23.84 11.39
CA ALA A 108 -1.37 24.05 10.51
C ALA A 108 -1.04 25.53 10.33
N VAL A 109 -2.06 26.37 10.13
CA VAL A 109 -1.87 27.81 9.87
C VAL A 109 -1.52 28.59 11.13
N ASN A 110 -2.06 28.20 12.28
CA ASN A 110 -1.81 28.92 13.54
C ASN A 110 -0.59 28.40 14.31
N THR A 111 0.01 27.28 13.89
CA THR A 111 1.22 26.74 14.52
C THR A 111 2.42 27.62 14.22
N ARG A 112 3.22 27.94 15.23
CA ARG A 112 4.53 28.57 15.07
C ARG A 112 5.61 27.49 15.00
N PRO A 113 6.12 27.12 13.81
CA PRO A 113 7.07 26.04 13.68
C PRO A 113 8.40 26.42 14.35
N VAL A 114 8.98 25.48 15.07
CA VAL A 114 10.39 25.57 15.51
C VAL A 114 11.26 24.72 14.58
N TRP A 115 12.57 24.97 14.57
CA TRP A 115 13.50 24.28 13.66
C TRP A 115 13.46 22.74 13.81
N THR A 116 13.11 22.23 15.00
CA THR A 116 12.96 20.80 15.25
C THR A 116 11.77 20.19 14.52
N ASP A 117 10.70 20.96 14.24
CA ASP A 117 9.55 20.46 13.48
C ASP A 117 9.93 20.21 12.03
N LEU A 118 10.74 21.09 11.43
CA LEU A 118 11.28 20.89 10.07
C LEU A 118 12.18 19.64 9.98
N LEU A 119 13.00 19.38 11.00
CA LEU A 119 13.78 18.14 11.05
C LEU A 119 12.91 16.90 11.30
N ARG A 120 11.87 17.02 12.13
CA ARG A 120 10.91 15.95 12.38
C ARG A 120 10.17 15.57 11.10
N GLU A 121 9.71 16.55 10.33
CA GLU A 121 9.04 16.29 9.04
C GLU A 121 10.02 15.67 8.03
N ARG A 122 11.26 16.16 7.92
CA ARG A 122 12.29 15.50 7.08
C ARG A 122 12.55 14.05 7.49
N LEU A 123 12.63 13.79 8.80
CA LEU A 123 12.80 12.43 9.34
C LEU A 123 11.57 11.55 9.04
N ARG A 124 10.36 12.11 9.14
CA ARG A 124 9.10 11.43 8.83
C ARG A 124 9.00 11.05 7.36
N PHE A 125 9.27 11.98 6.44
CA PHE A 125 9.20 11.72 5.00
C PHE A 125 10.32 10.79 4.51
N GLY A 126 11.52 10.89 5.07
CA GLY A 126 12.63 10.00 4.75
C GLY A 126 12.52 8.64 5.45
N ARG A 127 12.87 8.61 6.73
CA ARG A 127 12.97 7.38 7.53
C ARG A 127 11.60 6.85 7.96
N GLY A 128 10.68 7.73 8.35
CA GLY A 128 9.36 7.33 8.85
C GLY A 128 8.54 6.57 7.81
N SER A 129 8.52 7.05 6.56
CA SER A 129 7.88 6.37 5.43
C SER A 129 8.46 4.96 5.20
N ALA A 130 9.79 4.83 5.22
CA ALA A 130 10.46 3.54 5.07
C ALA A 130 10.09 2.56 6.19
N ILE A 131 10.08 3.01 7.45
CA ILE A 131 9.71 2.20 8.62
C ILE A 131 8.26 1.74 8.53
N GLN A 132 7.33 2.65 8.20
CA GLN A 132 5.91 2.31 8.09
C GLN A 132 5.67 1.24 7.02
N GLY A 133 6.37 1.33 5.89
CA GLY A 133 6.31 0.29 4.87
C GLY A 133 6.91 -1.05 5.34
N GLN A 134 8.06 -1.03 6.00
CA GLN A 134 8.68 -2.26 6.51
C GLN A 134 7.79 -2.94 7.56
N GLN A 135 7.21 -2.14 8.46
CA GLN A 135 6.31 -2.62 9.49
C GLN A 135 5.05 -3.26 8.89
N ARG A 136 4.42 -2.65 7.88
CA ARG A 136 3.26 -3.25 7.19
C ARG A 136 3.57 -4.59 6.53
N GLY A 137 4.74 -4.72 5.90
CA GLY A 137 5.19 -5.99 5.32
C GLY A 137 5.38 -7.06 6.38
N ARG A 138 6.12 -6.72 7.44
CA ARG A 138 6.37 -7.61 8.56
C ARG A 138 5.09 -8.04 9.28
N GLU A 139 4.16 -7.12 9.51
CA GLU A 139 2.86 -7.44 10.12
C GLU A 139 2.01 -8.42 9.29
N LEU A 140 2.15 -8.42 7.95
CA LEU A 140 1.48 -9.40 7.11
C LEU A 140 2.19 -10.77 7.19
N GLU A 141 3.52 -10.78 7.11
CA GLU A 141 4.32 -11.99 7.25
C GLU A 141 4.07 -12.66 8.61
N ASP A 142 4.15 -11.90 9.72
CA ASP A 142 3.94 -12.40 11.08
C ASP A 142 2.51 -12.95 11.25
N PHE A 143 1.51 -12.33 10.63
CA PHE A 143 0.13 -12.83 10.63
C PHE A 143 -0.01 -14.18 9.91
N VAL A 144 0.65 -14.32 8.77
CA VAL A 144 0.65 -15.58 7.99
C VAL A 144 1.43 -16.66 8.74
N GLU A 145 2.59 -16.32 9.30
CA GLU A 145 3.45 -17.22 10.06
C GLU A 145 2.72 -17.81 11.27
N ALA A 146 1.93 -17.00 12.00
CA ALA A 146 1.14 -17.49 13.12
C ALA A 146 0.16 -18.61 12.70
N ILE A 147 -0.48 -18.48 11.53
CA ILE A 147 -1.40 -19.50 11.00
C ILE A 147 -0.63 -20.75 10.56
N ILE A 148 0.54 -20.57 9.94
CA ILE A 148 1.42 -21.70 9.57
C ILE A 148 1.86 -22.45 10.83
N GLN A 149 2.24 -21.75 11.89
CA GLN A 149 2.64 -22.34 13.17
C GLN A 149 1.50 -23.12 13.84
N GLU A 150 0.25 -22.62 13.75
CA GLU A 150 -0.93 -23.34 14.25
C GLU A 150 -1.08 -24.72 13.57
N VAL A 151 -0.77 -24.82 12.27
CA VAL A 151 -0.99 -26.04 11.47
C VAL A 151 0.24 -26.97 11.42
N PHE A 152 1.43 -26.42 11.20
CA PHE A 152 2.67 -27.18 10.95
C PHE A 152 3.66 -27.13 12.13
N GLY A 153 3.38 -26.37 13.19
CA GLY A 153 4.33 -26.16 14.28
C GLY A 153 5.64 -25.58 13.75
N ASN A 154 6.77 -26.26 14.00
CA ASN A 154 8.09 -25.83 13.54
C ASN A 154 8.50 -26.45 12.17
N ALA A 155 7.61 -27.17 11.49
CA ALA A 155 7.90 -27.86 10.23
C ALA A 155 7.79 -26.91 9.02
N TYR A 156 8.53 -25.79 9.06
CA TYR A 156 8.63 -24.83 7.97
C TYR A 156 9.91 -24.00 8.07
N GLU A 157 10.31 -23.37 6.96
CA GLU A 157 11.40 -22.38 6.93
C GLU A 157 10.87 -21.03 6.41
N ALA A 158 11.02 -19.98 7.22
CA ALA A 158 10.66 -18.61 6.85
C ALA A 158 11.79 -17.88 6.10
N ARG A 159 11.41 -16.90 5.28
CA ARG A 159 12.27 -15.95 4.54
C ARG A 159 13.48 -16.64 3.89
N CYS A 160 13.21 -17.68 3.11
CA CYS A 160 14.24 -18.59 2.62
C CYS A 160 14.41 -18.51 1.10
N THR A 161 15.55 -19.03 0.63
CA THR A 161 15.75 -19.40 -0.77
C THR A 161 15.51 -20.90 -0.86
N PHE A 162 14.44 -21.31 -1.56
CA PHE A 162 14.10 -22.71 -1.71
C PHE A 162 14.73 -23.30 -2.98
N LYS A 163 14.93 -24.62 -2.97
CA LYS A 163 15.40 -25.40 -4.11
C LYS A 163 14.23 -26.06 -4.82
N GLY A 164 14.04 -25.72 -6.09
CA GLY A 164 12.98 -26.26 -6.93
C GLY A 164 13.51 -27.11 -8.09
N ALA A 165 12.66 -27.38 -9.08
CA ALA A 165 12.99 -28.22 -10.23
C ALA A 165 13.96 -27.52 -11.20
N ASN A 166 13.78 -26.21 -11.40
CA ASN A 166 14.53 -25.44 -12.42
C ASN A 166 15.50 -24.42 -11.82
N GLY A 167 15.81 -24.53 -10.52
CA GLY A 167 16.74 -23.63 -9.84
C GLY A 167 16.27 -23.25 -8.43
N GLU A 168 16.80 -22.13 -7.96
CA GLU A 168 16.52 -21.58 -6.64
C GLU A 168 15.75 -20.27 -6.77
N ALA A 169 14.79 -20.04 -5.87
CA ALA A 169 14.05 -18.78 -5.78
C ALA A 169 13.78 -18.42 -4.32
N LYS A 170 13.54 -17.13 -4.06
CA LYS A 170 13.16 -16.64 -2.72
C LYS A 170 11.67 -16.80 -2.52
N CYS A 171 11.26 -17.20 -1.32
CA CYS A 171 9.88 -17.16 -0.87
C CYS A 171 9.80 -16.81 0.62
N ASP A 172 8.64 -16.33 1.05
CA ASP A 172 8.42 -16.02 2.46
C ASP A 172 8.32 -17.28 3.34
N PHE A 173 7.68 -18.36 2.88
CA PHE A 173 7.64 -19.61 3.64
C PHE A 173 7.73 -20.85 2.74
N ALA A 174 8.53 -21.83 3.17
CA ALA A 174 8.66 -23.14 2.54
C ALA A 174 8.37 -24.26 3.54
N ILE A 175 7.45 -25.15 3.20
CA ILE A 175 6.97 -26.25 4.04
C ILE A 175 7.18 -27.58 3.30
N PRO A 176 7.74 -28.63 3.93
CA PRO A 176 8.25 -28.65 5.30
C PRO A 176 9.66 -28.05 5.44
N SER A 177 10.38 -27.89 4.32
CA SER A 177 11.74 -27.31 4.30
C SER A 177 12.00 -26.61 2.98
N LYS A 178 13.02 -25.75 2.94
CA LYS A 178 13.46 -25.08 1.70
C LYS A 178 14.13 -26.03 0.71
N LEU A 179 14.60 -27.20 1.16
CA LEU A 179 15.31 -28.18 0.32
C LEU A 179 14.34 -29.04 -0.49
N THR A 180 13.20 -29.37 0.11
CA THR A 180 12.16 -30.21 -0.50
C THR A 180 10.78 -29.62 -0.20
N PRO A 181 10.49 -28.38 -0.66
CA PRO A 181 9.21 -27.75 -0.39
C PRO A 181 8.08 -28.47 -1.14
N LEU A 182 6.96 -28.68 -0.44
CA LEU A 182 5.68 -29.15 -0.97
C LEU A 182 4.65 -28.03 -0.97
N ILE A 183 4.75 -27.09 -0.02
CA ILE A 183 3.93 -25.87 0.03
C ILE A 183 4.88 -24.68 0.09
N LEU A 184 4.67 -23.73 -0.82
CA LEU A 184 5.35 -22.45 -0.90
C LEU A 184 4.31 -21.36 -0.64
N ILE A 185 4.63 -20.41 0.21
CA ILE A 185 3.75 -19.30 0.55
C ILE A 185 4.51 -18.00 0.35
N GLU A 186 3.91 -17.07 -0.39
CA GLU A 186 4.43 -15.72 -0.58
C GLU A 186 3.41 -14.72 -0.02
N ALA A 187 3.83 -13.83 0.87
CA ALA A 187 2.99 -12.85 1.55
C ALA A 187 3.35 -11.43 1.09
N LYS A 188 2.44 -10.77 0.39
CA LYS A 188 2.67 -9.43 -0.16
C LYS A 188 1.57 -8.44 0.21
N GLY A 189 1.95 -7.42 0.98
CA GLY A 189 1.10 -6.28 1.32
C GLY A 189 1.36 -5.08 0.41
N TYR A 190 0.30 -4.36 0.06
CA TYR A 190 0.46 -3.07 -0.62
C TYR A 190 1.06 -2.02 0.32
N GLY A 191 2.06 -1.29 -0.16
CA GLY A 191 2.76 -0.26 0.62
C GLY A 191 3.82 -0.81 1.56
N ALA A 192 4.13 -2.12 1.50
CA ALA A 192 5.31 -2.69 2.11
C ALA A 192 6.55 -2.35 1.28
N THR A 193 7.58 -1.78 1.89
CA THR A 193 8.76 -1.19 1.20
C THR A 193 9.87 -2.19 0.87
N GLY A 194 9.64 -3.50 1.08
CA GLY A 194 10.69 -4.53 1.04
C GLY A 194 11.20 -4.93 -0.35
N SER A 195 10.32 -5.03 -1.35
CA SER A 195 10.71 -5.16 -2.76
C SER A 195 10.17 -3.95 -3.51
N LYS A 196 10.84 -3.53 -4.59
CA LYS A 196 10.29 -2.48 -5.47
C LYS A 196 8.87 -2.90 -5.78
N MET A 197 7.87 -2.11 -5.34
CA MET A 197 6.45 -2.42 -5.55
C MET A 197 6.17 -2.85 -7.00
N SER A 198 6.92 -2.30 -7.96
CA SER A 198 6.86 -2.66 -9.37
C SER A 198 7.10 -4.14 -9.72
N ASP A 199 7.70 -4.95 -8.85
CA ASP A 199 8.20 -6.29 -9.23
C ASP A 199 7.52 -7.48 -8.54
N ILE A 200 6.33 -7.27 -7.95
CA ILE A 200 5.56 -8.37 -7.36
C ILE A 200 5.26 -9.51 -8.35
N ILE A 201 5.06 -9.13 -9.61
CA ILE A 201 4.83 -10.10 -10.68
C ILE A 201 6.11 -10.89 -10.97
N GLY A 202 7.27 -10.23 -10.97
CA GLY A 202 8.57 -10.89 -11.14
C GLY A 202 8.92 -11.80 -9.98
N ASP A 203 8.68 -11.37 -8.73
CA ASP A 203 8.86 -12.19 -7.52
C ASP A 203 8.05 -13.49 -7.64
N VAL A 204 6.75 -13.39 -7.95
CA VAL A 204 5.87 -14.56 -8.09
C VAL A 204 6.25 -15.41 -9.30
N ASP A 205 6.62 -14.81 -10.44
CA ASP A 205 7.07 -15.54 -11.62
C ASP A 205 8.38 -16.29 -11.38
N ALA A 206 9.29 -15.76 -10.56
CA ALA A 206 10.51 -16.45 -10.17
C ALA A 206 10.19 -17.70 -9.34
N ILE A 207 9.25 -17.61 -8.40
CA ILE A 207 8.79 -18.76 -7.62
C ILE A 207 8.12 -19.79 -8.54
N ILE A 208 7.22 -19.36 -9.43
CA ILE A 208 6.54 -20.25 -10.41
C ILE A 208 7.57 -20.95 -11.30
N GLY A 209 8.59 -20.23 -11.77
CA GLY A 209 9.62 -20.79 -12.65
C GLY A 209 10.51 -21.81 -11.94
N ALA A 210 10.83 -21.58 -10.67
CA ALA A 210 11.67 -22.48 -9.89
C ALA A 210 10.91 -23.67 -9.29
N LYS A 211 9.66 -23.49 -8.82
CA LYS A 211 8.93 -24.50 -8.05
C LYS A 211 8.80 -25.82 -8.80
N ARG A 212 8.75 -26.92 -8.05
CA ARG A 212 8.38 -28.21 -8.60
C ARG A 212 6.91 -28.21 -9.03
N HIS A 213 6.56 -29.06 -9.99
CA HIS A 213 5.19 -29.17 -10.48
C HIS A 213 4.20 -29.67 -9.43
N ASP A 214 4.66 -30.51 -8.51
CA ASP A 214 3.87 -31.09 -7.42
C ASP A 214 3.82 -30.22 -6.15
N ALA A 215 4.58 -29.13 -6.11
CA ALA A 215 4.52 -28.16 -5.01
C ALA A 215 3.38 -27.16 -5.23
N SER A 216 2.59 -26.93 -4.18
CA SER A 216 1.55 -25.91 -4.14
C SER A 216 2.15 -24.53 -3.88
N LEU A 217 1.66 -23.51 -4.59
CA LEU A 217 2.04 -22.12 -4.37
C LEU A 217 0.81 -21.34 -3.89
N LEU A 218 0.86 -20.84 -2.65
CA LEU A 218 -0.19 -20.01 -2.07
C LEU A 218 0.30 -18.56 -2.01
N LEU A 219 -0.56 -17.62 -2.35
CA LEU A 219 -0.28 -16.19 -2.24
C LEU A 219 -1.16 -15.59 -1.14
N PHE A 220 -0.58 -14.81 -0.24
CA PHE A 220 -1.32 -14.10 0.79
C PHE A 220 -1.18 -12.58 0.62
N THR A 221 -2.29 -11.86 0.67
CA THR A 221 -2.34 -10.41 0.46
C THR A 221 -3.14 -9.68 1.56
N ASP A 222 -2.89 -8.38 1.71
CA ASP A 222 -3.66 -7.47 2.57
C ASP A 222 -5.04 -7.07 1.99
N GLY A 223 -5.34 -7.43 0.74
CA GLY A 223 -6.68 -7.33 0.16
C GLY A 223 -7.03 -5.94 -0.37
N LEU A 224 -7.72 -5.11 0.44
CA LEU A 224 -8.40 -3.87 0.01
C LEU A 224 -7.52 -2.90 -0.79
N THR A 225 -6.26 -2.83 -0.41
CA THR A 225 -5.25 -1.94 -0.98
C THR A 225 -4.84 -2.32 -2.41
N TRP A 226 -5.11 -3.55 -2.86
CA TRP A 226 -4.91 -3.97 -4.26
C TRP A 226 -5.87 -3.33 -5.25
N LYS A 227 -6.93 -2.65 -4.79
CA LYS A 227 -7.79 -1.83 -5.64
C LYS A 227 -7.01 -0.77 -6.43
N SER A 228 -5.94 -0.23 -5.84
CA SER A 228 -5.05 0.74 -6.49
C SER A 228 -4.11 0.11 -7.55
N ARG A 229 -4.00 -1.23 -7.59
CA ARG A 229 -3.20 -2.01 -8.54
C ARG A 229 -4.00 -3.13 -9.19
N ALA A 230 -5.23 -2.80 -9.59
CA ALA A 230 -6.14 -3.76 -10.21
C ALA A 230 -5.52 -4.54 -11.39
N ASN A 231 -4.65 -3.92 -12.18
CA ASN A 231 -3.98 -4.62 -13.29
C ASN A 231 -3.03 -5.71 -12.82
N ASP A 232 -2.25 -5.47 -11.77
CA ASP A 232 -1.34 -6.48 -11.24
C ASP A 232 -2.10 -7.57 -10.49
N LEU A 233 -3.20 -7.22 -9.79
CA LEU A 233 -4.10 -8.20 -9.21
C LEU A 233 -4.70 -9.12 -10.30
N ARG A 234 -5.15 -8.55 -11.43
CA ARG A 234 -5.65 -9.36 -12.57
C ARG A 234 -4.59 -10.33 -13.09
N LYS A 235 -3.33 -9.90 -13.18
CA LYS A 235 -2.22 -10.77 -13.60
C LYS A 235 -1.98 -11.91 -12.62
N LEU A 236 -2.11 -11.68 -11.31
CA LEU A 236 -2.01 -12.75 -10.30
C LEU A 236 -3.21 -13.70 -10.36
N VAL A 237 -4.42 -13.17 -10.49
CA VAL A 237 -5.63 -13.98 -10.68
C VAL A 237 -5.52 -14.83 -11.94
N GLN A 238 -4.95 -14.30 -13.02
CA GLN A 238 -4.69 -15.09 -14.23
C GLN A 238 -3.75 -16.27 -13.95
N ARG A 239 -2.66 -16.06 -13.19
CA ARG A 239 -1.76 -17.16 -12.78
C ARG A 239 -2.47 -18.22 -11.94
N GLN A 240 -3.43 -17.81 -11.10
CA GLN A 240 -4.27 -18.75 -10.37
C GLN A 240 -5.18 -19.53 -11.31
N ASN A 241 -5.86 -18.86 -12.24
CA ASN A 241 -6.72 -19.49 -13.23
C ASN A 241 -5.96 -20.47 -14.15
N ASP A 242 -4.68 -20.18 -14.40
CA ASP A 242 -3.78 -21.06 -15.16
C ASP A 242 -3.21 -22.22 -14.31
N GLY A 243 -3.57 -22.33 -13.03
CA GLY A 243 -3.06 -23.36 -12.10
C GLY A 243 -1.60 -23.16 -11.65
N ARG A 244 -1.01 -21.99 -11.90
CA ARG A 244 0.38 -21.67 -11.51
C ARG A 244 0.48 -21.21 -10.06
N ILE A 245 -0.57 -20.55 -9.57
CA ILE A 245 -0.81 -20.27 -8.15
C ILE A 245 -1.97 -21.16 -7.74
N THR A 246 -1.82 -21.94 -6.68
CA THR A 246 -2.89 -22.80 -6.17
C THR A 246 -4.07 -21.94 -5.70
N ARG A 247 -3.80 -20.93 -4.86
CA ARG A 247 -4.84 -20.00 -4.37
C ARG A 247 -4.27 -18.71 -3.81
N ILE A 248 -5.05 -17.63 -3.92
CA ILE A 248 -4.78 -16.31 -3.36
C ILE A 248 -5.73 -16.05 -2.17
N TYR A 249 -5.17 -15.62 -1.04
CA TYR A 249 -5.88 -15.36 0.21
C TYR A 249 -5.74 -13.91 0.66
N THR A 250 -6.69 -13.45 1.48
CA THR A 250 -6.62 -12.17 2.17
C THR A 250 -6.74 -12.36 3.68
N LYS A 251 -6.43 -11.33 4.48
CA LYS A 251 -6.62 -11.37 5.94
C LYS A 251 -8.03 -11.80 6.38
N GLN A 252 -9.07 -11.43 5.62
CA GLN A 252 -10.46 -11.82 5.91
C GLN A 252 -10.72 -13.31 5.68
N MET A 253 -9.84 -13.99 4.95
CA MET A 253 -9.94 -15.43 4.64
C MET A 253 -9.10 -16.28 5.60
N ARG A 254 -8.76 -15.79 6.80
CA ARG A 254 -7.93 -16.51 7.79
C ARG A 254 -8.39 -17.96 7.99
N GLU A 255 -9.66 -18.16 8.31
CA GLU A 255 -10.22 -19.48 8.62
C GLU A 255 -10.18 -20.41 7.39
N ILE A 256 -10.43 -19.86 6.20
CA ILE A 256 -10.35 -20.61 4.93
C ILE A 256 -8.89 -21.00 4.65
N PHE A 257 -7.95 -20.08 4.85
CA PHE A 257 -6.53 -20.33 4.65
C PHE A 257 -6.02 -21.42 5.60
N GLN A 258 -6.38 -21.34 6.88
CA GLN A 258 -6.04 -22.36 7.87
C GLN A 258 -6.60 -23.73 7.50
N ALA A 259 -7.87 -23.81 7.13
CA ALA A 259 -8.50 -25.06 6.70
C ALA A 259 -7.82 -25.65 5.45
N GLU A 260 -7.43 -24.82 4.48
CA GLU A 260 -6.70 -25.28 3.30
C GLU A 260 -5.32 -25.84 3.68
N LEU A 261 -4.60 -25.17 4.60
CA LEU A 261 -3.30 -25.66 5.07
C LEU A 261 -3.44 -27.05 5.74
N GLU A 262 -4.48 -27.29 6.52
CA GLU A 262 -4.77 -28.61 7.11
C GLU A 262 -5.08 -29.67 6.04
N ILE A 263 -5.80 -29.30 4.99
CA ILE A 263 -6.06 -30.19 3.84
C ILE A 263 -4.75 -30.55 3.13
N LEU A 264 -3.94 -29.55 2.76
CA LEU A 264 -2.66 -29.76 2.08
C LEU A 264 -1.69 -30.57 2.95
N LYS A 265 -1.70 -30.36 4.27
CA LYS A 265 -0.93 -31.16 5.22
C LYS A 265 -1.31 -32.64 5.11
N GLY A 266 -2.60 -32.95 5.10
CA GLY A 266 -3.10 -34.32 4.90
C GLY A 266 -2.75 -34.90 3.53
N GLU A 267 -2.93 -34.13 2.45
CA GLU A 267 -2.64 -34.56 1.08
C GLU A 267 -1.16 -34.87 0.84
N TYR A 268 -0.26 -34.07 1.44
CA TYR A 268 1.17 -34.24 1.33
C TYR A 268 1.77 -35.16 2.39
N GLY A 269 0.98 -35.62 3.37
CA GLY A 269 1.45 -36.50 4.45
C GLY A 269 2.45 -35.84 5.40
N LEU A 270 2.21 -34.57 5.75
CA LEU A 270 3.07 -33.71 6.57
C LEU A 270 2.66 -33.65 8.06
#